data_AF-A0A822B5Y5-F1
#
_entry.id   AF-A0A822B5Y5-F1
#
_cell.length_a   1.000
_cell.length_b   1.000
_cell.length_c   1.000
_cell.angle_alpha   90.00
_cell.angle_beta   90.00
_cell.angle_gamma   90.00
#
_symmetry.space_group_name_H-M   'P 1'
#
loop_
_entity.id
_entity.type
_entity.pdbx_description
1 polymer ?
#
loop_
_entity_poly.entity_id
_entity_poly.type
_entity_poly.pdbx_seq_one_letter_code
_entity_poly.pdbx_strand_id
1 'polypeptide(L)'
;MAAQTIFFFGYMVGSMFFGILADKYGRRPIMSVSFILMSFSGFLCAFGPQDIFGFWPSYIIFVLARFLLACSTRGISVSGFVLGSEIVGPRKRLYAGIVIEYFFAFGQFILVTFAYFIRTWRALIWSISIFTVPYIFFYFILPESPRWLVSKGRFDEA
;
A
#
# COMPACT_ATOMS: atom_id res chain seq x y z
N MET A 1 18.26 7.13 11.69
CA MET A 1 17.99 8.26 10.77
C MET A 1 18.02 7.82 9.31
N ALA A 2 19.10 7.24 8.78
CA ALA A 2 19.19 6.82 7.38
C ALA A 2 18.02 5.94 6.88
N ALA A 3 17.60 4.92 7.64
CA ALA A 3 16.47 4.07 7.26
C ALA A 3 15.11 4.82 7.19
N GLN A 4 14.91 5.85 8.02
CA GLN A 4 13.69 6.68 7.97
C GLN A 4 13.73 7.65 6.79
N THR A 5 14.89 8.26 6.50
CA THR A 5 15.06 9.12 5.33
C THR A 5 14.79 8.35 4.04
N ILE A 6 15.30 7.12 3.93
CA ILE A 6 15.07 6.23 2.78
C ILE A 6 13.61 5.82 2.69
N PHE A 7 12.94 5.59 3.82
CA PHE A 7 11.51 5.33 3.85
C PHE A 7 10.69 6.51 3.28
N PHE A 8 10.97 7.74 3.71
CA PHE A 8 10.29 8.92 3.16
C PHE A 8 10.63 9.18 1.69
N PHE A 9 11.87 8.91 1.29
CA PHE A 9 12.27 8.94 -0.10
C PHE A 9 11.48 7.92 -0.93
N GLY A 10 11.31 6.70 -0.43
CA GLY A 10 10.43 5.69 -1.03
C GLY A 10 8.97 6.14 -1.12
N TYR A 11 8.45 6.84 -0.10
CA TYR A 11 7.12 7.43 -0.15
C TYR A 11 6.96 8.40 -1.33
N MET A 12 7.94 9.28 -1.53
CA MET A 12 7.94 10.25 -2.64
C MET A 12 7.99 9.52 -3.99
N VAL A 13 8.96 8.62 -4.16
CA VAL A 13 9.13 7.83 -5.38
C VAL A 13 7.86 7.03 -5.69
N GLY A 14 7.32 6.31 -4.71
CA GLY A 14 6.09 5.53 -4.86
C GLY A 14 4.90 6.36 -5.31
N SER A 15 4.73 7.57 -4.76
CA SER A 15 3.62 8.45 -5.16
C SER A 15 3.66 8.85 -6.64
N MET A 16 4.86 9.08 -7.20
CA MET A 16 5.03 9.45 -8.59
C MET A 16 4.87 8.25 -9.52
N PHE A 17 5.62 7.17 -9.25
CA PHE A 17 5.62 5.99 -10.11
C PHE A 17 4.28 5.27 -10.13
N PHE A 18 3.72 4.93 -8.96
CA PHE A 18 2.44 4.23 -8.90
C PHE A 18 1.28 5.10 -9.37
N GLY A 19 1.36 6.42 -9.23
CA GLY A 19 0.39 7.35 -9.82
C GLY A 19 0.37 7.26 -11.35
N ILE A 20 1.54 7.42 -11.99
CA ILE A 20 1.66 7.33 -13.45
C ILE A 20 1.24 5.95 -13.97
N LEU A 21 1.65 4.88 -13.28
CA LEU A 21 1.27 3.52 -13.64
C LEU A 21 -0.25 3.29 -13.51
N ALA A 22 -0.88 3.78 -12.45
CA ALA A 22 -2.32 3.65 -12.22
C ALA A 22 -3.15 4.37 -13.29
N ASP A 23 -2.67 5.51 -13.79
CA ASP A 23 -3.32 6.21 -14.89
C ASP A 23 -3.15 5.46 -16.22
N LYS A 24 -1.99 4.84 -16.45
CA LYS A 24 -1.71 4.11 -17.70
C LYS A 24 -2.41 2.75 -17.79
N TYR A 25 -2.32 1.94 -16.74
CA TYR A 25 -2.73 0.52 -16.73
C TYR A 25 -4.05 0.25 -16.01
N GLY A 26 -4.64 1.26 -15.37
CA GLY A 26 -5.85 1.09 -14.56
C GLY A 26 -5.52 1.08 -13.07
N ARG A 27 -6.51 1.45 -12.27
CA ARG A 27 -6.34 1.70 -10.82
C ARG A 27 -6.42 0.40 -10.04
N ARG A 28 -7.33 -0.51 -10.43
CA ARG A 28 -7.49 -1.84 -9.83
C ARG A 28 -6.23 -2.71 -9.93
N PRO A 29 -5.62 -2.97 -11.12
CA PRO A 29 -4.45 -3.84 -11.21
C PRO A 29 -3.24 -3.27 -10.48
N ILE A 30 -3.04 -1.95 -10.54
CA ILE A 30 -1.92 -1.29 -9.87
C ILE A 30 -2.08 -1.31 -8.34
N MET A 31 -3.30 -1.16 -7.81
CA MET A 31 -3.55 -1.37 -6.39
C MET A 31 -3.19 -2.79 -5.95
N SER A 32 -3.57 -3.81 -6.71
CA SER A 32 -3.27 -5.21 -6.37
C SER A 32 -1.79 -5.55 -6.44
N VAL A 33 -1.07 -5.07 -7.47
CA VAL A 33 0.39 -5.17 -7.53
C VAL A 33 1.04 -4.49 -6.33
N SER A 34 0.52 -3.34 -5.91
CA SER A 34 1.02 -2.64 -4.74
C SER A 34 0.76 -3.41 -3.44
N PHE A 35 -0.40 -4.06 -3.28
CA PHE A 35 -0.67 -4.94 -2.12
C PHE A 35 0.25 -6.15 -2.06
N ILE A 36 0.54 -6.77 -3.21
CA ILE A 36 1.48 -7.89 -3.31
C ILE A 36 2.89 -7.42 -2.92
N LEU A 37 3.33 -6.29 -3.48
CA LEU A 37 4.64 -5.72 -3.18
C LEU A 37 4.76 -5.29 -1.72
N MET A 38 3.69 -4.75 -1.12
CA MET A 38 3.63 -4.39 0.29
C MET A 38 3.76 -5.62 1.19
N SER A 39 3.00 -6.68 0.91
CA SER A 39 3.04 -7.91 1.70
C SER A 39 4.42 -8.56 1.61
N PHE A 40 4.98 -8.69 0.40
CA PHE A 40 6.32 -9.22 0.18
C PHE A 40 7.40 -8.41 0.91
N SER A 41 7.36 -7.08 0.80
CA SER A 41 8.30 -6.18 1.46
C SER A 41 8.16 -6.20 2.99
N GLY A 42 6.93 -6.38 3.49
CA GLY A 42 6.61 -6.54 4.91
C GLY A 42 7.22 -7.82 5.50
N PHE A 43 7.03 -8.95 4.81
CA PHE A 43 7.70 -10.20 5.18
C PHE A 43 9.23 -10.04 5.12
N LEU A 44 9.78 -9.44 4.07
CA LEU A 44 11.22 -9.21 3.95
C LEU A 44 11.78 -8.34 5.10
N CYS A 45 11.01 -7.33 5.56
CA CYS A 45 11.34 -6.54 6.75
C CYS A 45 11.28 -7.37 8.04
N ALA A 46 10.30 -8.27 8.17
CA ALA A 46 10.09 -9.09 9.37
C ALA A 46 11.12 -10.20 9.52
N PHE A 47 11.50 -10.82 8.40
CA PHE A 47 12.52 -11.86 8.31
C PHE A 47 13.96 -11.33 8.45
N GLY A 48 14.19 -10.03 8.31
CA GLY A 48 15.56 -9.50 8.24
C GLY A 48 16.40 -9.89 9.45
N PRO A 49 17.73 -10.06 9.32
CA PRO A 49 18.51 -10.62 8.19
C PRO A 49 19.42 -11.78 8.65
N GLN A 50 19.32 -12.15 9.93
CA GLN A 50 20.14 -13.18 10.58
C GLN A 50 19.68 -14.62 10.31
N ASP A 51 18.41 -14.83 9.88
CA ASP A 51 17.83 -16.18 9.85
C ASP A 51 17.84 -16.83 8.45
N ILE A 52 17.94 -16.07 7.36
CA ILE A 52 17.88 -16.58 5.96
C ILE A 52 19.18 -16.37 5.18
N PHE A 53 19.85 -15.24 5.34
CA PHE A 53 21.07 -14.91 4.58
C PHE A 53 22.22 -14.68 5.56
N GLY A 54 22.80 -15.75 6.10
CA GLY A 54 23.96 -15.69 7.01
C GLY A 54 25.24 -15.05 6.43
N PHE A 55 25.15 -14.37 5.27
CA PHE A 55 26.28 -13.89 4.47
C PHE A 55 26.11 -12.49 3.85
N TRP A 56 24.97 -11.81 3.98
CA TRP A 56 24.76 -10.45 3.42
C TRP A 56 24.76 -9.37 4.50
N PRO A 57 25.12 -8.10 4.17
CA PRO A 57 25.04 -6.99 5.11
C PRO A 57 23.57 -6.79 5.51
N SER A 58 23.24 -7.32 6.67
CA SER A 58 21.92 -7.41 7.27
C SER A 58 21.10 -6.11 7.09
N TYR A 59 21.78 -4.98 7.22
CA TYR A 59 21.20 -3.66 7.15
C TYR A 59 20.71 -3.23 5.74
N ILE A 60 21.39 -3.63 4.65
CA ILE A 60 21.04 -3.16 3.29
C ILE A 60 19.71 -3.75 2.84
N ILE A 61 19.52 -5.05 3.04
CA ILE A 61 18.26 -5.74 2.70
C ILE A 61 17.10 -5.11 3.47
N PHE A 62 17.30 -4.85 4.76
CA PHE A 62 16.29 -4.20 5.60
C PHE A 62 15.91 -2.81 5.09
N VAL A 63 16.90 -2.00 4.70
CA VAL A 63 16.70 -0.66 4.16
C VAL A 63 15.97 -0.69 2.81
N LEU A 64 16.34 -1.61 1.91
CA LEU A 64 15.66 -1.80 0.63
C LEU A 64 14.22 -2.29 0.82
N ALA A 65 13.99 -3.23 1.74
CA ALA A 65 12.65 -3.70 2.07
C ALA A 65 11.77 -2.56 2.62
N ARG A 66 12.33 -1.70 3.48
CA ARG A 66 11.65 -0.49 3.98
C ARG A 66 11.32 0.50 2.87
N PHE A 67 12.22 0.68 1.91
CA PHE A 67 11.99 1.52 0.74
C PHE A 67 10.84 0.99 -0.11
N LEU A 68 10.85 -0.31 -0.45
CA LEU A 68 9.79 -0.94 -1.24
C LEU A 68 8.45 -0.94 -0.51
N LEU A 69 8.45 -1.18 0.79
CA LEU A 69 7.26 -1.08 1.64
C LEU A 69 6.66 0.33 1.55
N ALA A 70 7.48 1.37 1.73
CA ALA A 70 7.07 2.77 1.61
C ALA A 70 6.47 3.09 0.24
N CYS A 71 7.14 2.68 -0.84
CA CYS A 71 6.65 2.87 -2.21
C CYS A 71 5.26 2.26 -2.40
N SER A 72 5.10 1.01 -1.94
CA SER A 72 3.86 0.24 -2.08
C SER A 72 2.71 0.84 -1.29
N THR A 73 2.96 1.21 -0.01
CA THR A 73 1.95 1.83 0.85
C THR A 73 1.43 3.13 0.23
N ARG A 74 2.33 3.94 -0.34
CA ARG A 74 1.91 5.18 -0.98
C ARG A 74 1.15 4.94 -2.28
N GLY A 75 1.56 3.95 -3.08
CA GLY A 75 0.85 3.52 -4.28
C GLY A 75 -0.60 3.12 -3.99
N ILE A 76 -0.82 2.26 -2.99
CA ILE A 76 -2.17 1.85 -2.54
C ILE A 76 -3.01 3.07 -2.14
N SER A 77 -2.42 3.98 -1.37
CA SER A 77 -3.12 5.16 -0.86
C SER A 77 -3.53 6.13 -1.98
N VAL A 78 -2.65 6.38 -2.96
CA VAL A 78 -2.96 7.26 -4.10
C VAL A 78 -4.03 6.62 -4.99
N SER A 79 -3.81 5.38 -5.42
CA SER A 79 -4.74 4.70 -6.35
C SER A 79 -6.10 4.45 -5.70
N GLY A 80 -6.15 4.08 -4.42
CA GLY A 80 -7.38 3.89 -3.67
C GLY A 80 -8.17 5.18 -3.46
N PHE A 81 -7.50 6.29 -3.14
CA PHE A 81 -8.14 7.60 -3.03
C PHE A 81 -8.73 8.05 -4.35
N VAL A 82 -7.99 7.90 -5.45
CA VAL A 82 -8.49 8.24 -6.79
C VAL A 82 -9.71 7.38 -7.13
N LEU A 83 -9.61 6.06 -6.99
CA LEU A 83 -10.72 5.14 -7.29
C LEU A 83 -11.99 5.48 -6.50
N GLY A 84 -11.87 5.66 -5.18
CA GLY A 84 -13.01 6.06 -4.34
C GLY A 84 -13.59 7.42 -4.74
N SER A 85 -12.74 8.37 -5.10
CA SER A 85 -13.18 9.69 -5.55
C SER A 85 -13.85 9.69 -6.92
N GLU A 86 -13.51 8.73 -7.79
CA GLU A 86 -14.09 8.59 -9.12
C GLU A 86 -15.47 7.90 -9.06
N ILE A 87 -15.66 6.93 -8.17
CA ILE A 87 -16.94 6.20 -7.99
C ILE A 87 -18.03 7.08 -7.36
N VAL A 88 -17.66 7.93 -6.38
CA VAL A 88 -18.63 8.70 -5.58
C VAL A 88 -19.12 9.98 -6.29
N GLY A 89 -18.47 10.37 -7.38
CA GLY A 89 -18.83 11.53 -8.20
C GLY A 89 -18.47 12.90 -7.60
N PRO A 90 -18.58 14.00 -8.36
CA PRO A 90 -18.01 15.30 -8.00
C PRO A 90 -18.59 15.92 -6.72
N ARG A 91 -19.91 15.78 -6.51
CA ARG A 91 -20.62 16.42 -5.37
C ARG A 91 -20.26 15.81 -4.02
N LYS A 92 -19.91 14.53 -3.98
CA LYS A 92 -19.64 13.79 -2.73
C LYS A 92 -18.15 13.45 -2.53
N ARG A 93 -17.28 13.92 -3.43
CA ARG A 93 -15.83 13.67 -3.40
C ARG A 93 -15.16 14.11 -2.08
N LEU A 94 -15.56 15.25 -1.54
CA LEU A 94 -15.03 15.74 -0.25
C LEU A 94 -15.36 14.76 0.88
N TYR A 95 -16.62 14.33 0.97
CA TYR A 95 -17.07 13.37 1.98
C TYR A 95 -16.37 12.01 1.84
N ALA A 96 -16.17 11.53 0.60
CA ALA A 96 -15.41 10.31 0.36
C ALA A 96 -13.97 10.41 0.88
N GLY A 97 -13.30 11.55 0.67
CA GLY A 97 -11.96 11.80 1.20
C GLY A 97 -11.93 11.79 2.73
N ILE A 98 -12.89 12.48 3.36
CA ILE A 98 -13.01 12.51 4.84
C ILE A 98 -13.22 11.09 5.39
N VAL A 99 -14.09 10.29 4.77
CA VAL A 99 -14.35 8.91 5.19
C VAL A 99 -13.07 8.05 5.08
N ILE A 100 -12.29 8.19 4.00
CA ILE A 100 -11.02 7.49 3.84
C ILE A 100 -10.04 7.85 4.96
N GLU A 101 -9.93 9.13 5.32
CA GLU A 101 -9.07 9.58 6.42
C GLU A 101 -9.54 9.03 7.78
N TYR A 102 -10.85 8.92 8.02
CA TYR A 102 -11.36 8.27 9.23
C TYR A 102 -10.97 6.78 9.30
N PHE A 103 -11.08 6.05 8.19
CA PHE A 103 -10.63 4.66 8.11
C PHE A 103 -9.12 4.54 8.34
N PHE A 104 -8.32 5.47 7.81
CA PHE A 104 -6.89 5.53 8.06
C PHE A 104 -6.58 5.75 9.55
N ALA A 105 -7.21 6.73 10.17
CA ALA A 105 -7.03 7.02 11.60
C ALA A 105 -7.44 5.82 12.46
N PHE A 106 -8.56 5.19 12.17
CA PHE A 106 -9.02 3.97 12.85
C PHE A 106 -8.01 2.82 12.71
N GLY A 107 -7.45 2.62 11.51
CA GLY A 107 -6.38 1.66 11.27
C GLY A 107 -5.13 1.93 12.12
N GLN A 108 -4.74 3.19 12.31
CA GLN A 108 -3.64 3.56 13.20
C GLN A 108 -3.95 3.22 14.66
N PHE A 109 -5.17 3.45 15.15
CA PHE A 109 -5.56 3.05 16.51
C PHE A 109 -5.47 1.54 16.73
N ILE A 110 -5.93 0.75 15.74
CA ILE A 110 -5.77 -0.71 15.77
C ILE A 110 -4.28 -1.07 15.84
N LEU A 111 -3.45 -0.47 14.99
CA LEU A 111 -2.00 -0.71 14.96
C LEU A 111 -1.35 -0.42 16.32
N VAL A 112 -1.66 0.73 16.94
CA VAL A 112 -1.17 1.10 18.27
C VAL A 112 -1.62 0.09 19.33
N THR A 113 -2.86 -0.39 19.24
CA THR A 113 -3.39 -1.43 20.12
C THR A 113 -2.59 -2.73 20.00
N PHE A 114 -2.30 -3.19 18.77
CA PHE A 114 -1.43 -4.34 18.55
C PHE A 114 -0.01 -4.12 19.06
N ALA A 115 0.56 -2.93 18.88
CA ALA A 115 1.89 -2.58 19.40
C ALA A 115 1.95 -2.57 20.94
N TYR A 116 0.83 -2.30 21.62
CA TYR A 116 0.74 -2.38 23.07
C TYR A 116 0.86 -3.83 23.58
N PHE A 117 0.18 -4.76 22.92
CA PHE A 117 0.22 -6.19 23.27
C PHE A 117 1.50 -6.89 22.79
N ILE A 118 1.95 -6.57 21.57
CA ILE A 118 3.12 -7.19 20.93
C ILE A 118 4.32 -6.26 21.09
N ARG A 119 5.10 -6.50 22.15
CA ARG A 119 6.29 -5.70 22.49
C ARG A 119 7.48 -5.95 21.54
N THR A 120 7.50 -7.09 20.85
CA THR A 120 8.59 -7.44 19.91
C THR A 120 8.32 -6.86 18.53
N TRP A 121 9.17 -5.95 18.08
CA TRP A 121 9.02 -5.26 16.78
C TRP A 121 8.91 -6.22 15.58
N ARG A 122 9.60 -7.38 15.61
CA ARG A 122 9.53 -8.40 14.54
C ARG A 122 8.17 -9.07 14.49
N ALA A 123 7.64 -9.49 15.65
CA ALA A 123 6.32 -10.11 15.75
C ALA A 123 5.20 -9.12 15.35
N LEU A 124 5.39 -7.84 15.63
CA LEU A 124 4.48 -6.79 15.20
C LEU A 124 4.45 -6.65 13.66
N ILE A 125 5.62 -6.56 13.01
CA ILE A 125 5.70 -6.48 11.53
C ILE A 125 5.11 -7.75 10.90
N TRP A 126 5.38 -8.93 11.48
CA TRP A 126 4.77 -10.20 11.04
C TRP A 126 3.26 -10.18 11.08
N SER A 127 2.69 -9.78 12.22
CA SER A 127 1.25 -9.73 12.41
C SER A 127 0.61 -8.81 11.37
N ILE A 128 1.16 -7.61 11.19
CA ILE A 128 0.67 -6.63 10.22
C ILE A 128 0.79 -7.16 8.78
N SER A 129 1.91 -7.80 8.43
CA SER A 129 2.12 -8.34 7.08
C SER A 129 1.17 -9.49 6.76
N ILE A 130 0.79 -10.30 7.75
CA ILE A 130 -0.25 -11.33 7.59
C ILE A 130 -1.61 -10.69 7.35
N PHE A 131 -1.96 -9.64 8.10
CA PHE A 131 -3.22 -8.91 7.90
C PHE A 131 -3.35 -8.28 6.52
N THR A 132 -2.25 -8.06 5.79
CA THR A 132 -2.29 -7.44 4.45
C THR A 132 -2.51 -8.45 3.33
N VAL A 133 -2.28 -9.75 3.56
CA VAL A 133 -2.44 -10.80 2.53
C VAL A 133 -3.87 -10.92 2.01
N PRO A 134 -4.93 -10.92 2.85
CA PRO A 134 -6.31 -10.98 2.38
C PRO A 134 -6.67 -9.84 1.43
N TYR A 135 -5.97 -8.69 1.50
CA TYR A 135 -6.29 -7.55 0.65
C TYR A 135 -5.99 -7.79 -0.83
N ILE A 136 -5.19 -8.81 -1.17
CA ILE A 136 -4.96 -9.23 -2.55
C ILE A 136 -6.27 -9.68 -3.21
N PHE A 137 -7.17 -10.31 -2.44
CA PHE A 137 -8.48 -10.77 -2.94
C PHE A 137 -9.44 -9.62 -3.25
N PHE A 138 -9.22 -8.41 -2.74
CA PHE A 138 -10.00 -7.24 -3.16
C PHE A 138 -9.84 -6.95 -4.65
N TYR A 139 -8.79 -7.48 -5.31
CA TYR A 139 -8.72 -7.45 -6.77
C TYR A 139 -10.01 -7.99 -7.40
N PHE A 140 -10.57 -9.10 -6.93
CA PHE A 140 -11.74 -9.71 -7.57
C PHE A 140 -13.04 -8.95 -7.33
N ILE A 141 -13.12 -8.21 -6.22
CA ILE A 141 -14.36 -7.53 -5.78
C ILE A 141 -14.42 -6.09 -6.30
N LEU A 142 -13.27 -5.41 -6.39
CA LEU A 142 -13.22 -4.00 -6.76
C LEU A 142 -13.55 -3.81 -8.25
N PRO A 143 -14.55 -2.98 -8.59
CA PRO A 143 -14.74 -2.54 -9.97
C PRO A 143 -13.58 -1.62 -10.38
N GLU A 144 -13.28 -1.61 -11.68
CA GLU A 144 -12.33 -0.63 -12.24
C GLU A 144 -12.97 0.77 -12.26
N SER A 145 -12.14 1.81 -12.31
CA SER A 145 -12.63 3.18 -12.41
C SER A 145 -13.49 3.39 -13.68
N PRO A 146 -14.75 3.84 -13.54
CA PRO A 146 -15.62 4.18 -14.68
C PRO A 146 -14.99 5.21 -15.60
N ARG A 147 -14.32 6.22 -15.03
CA ARG A 147 -13.65 7.28 -15.79
C ARG A 147 -12.46 6.75 -16.58
N TRP A 148 -11.71 5.80 -16.02
CA TRP A 148 -10.62 5.15 -16.74
C TRP A 148 -11.16 4.36 -17.93
N LEU A 149 -12.22 3.58 -17.73
CA LEU A 149 -12.84 2.77 -18.77
C LEU A 149 -13.38 3.63 -19.92
N VAL A 150 -14.05 4.74 -19.61
CA VAL A 150 -14.48 5.74 -20.60
C VAL A 150 -13.27 6.33 -21.36
N SER A 151 -12.18 6.67 -20.67
CA SER A 151 -10.97 7.20 -21.33
C SER A 151 -10.29 6.20 -22.27
N LYS A 152 -10.54 4.90 -22.07
CA LYS A 152 -10.05 3.80 -22.91
C LYS A 152 -11.06 3.34 -23.96
N GLY A 153 -12.20 4.02 -24.09
CA GLY A 153 -13.26 3.67 -25.04
C GLY A 153 -14.03 2.39 -24.70
N ARG A 154 -13.92 1.89 -23.46
CA ARG A 154 -14.61 0.67 -22.98
C ARG A 154 -15.92 1.04 -22.30
N PHE A 155 -16.90 1.47 -23.09
CA PHE A 155 -18.18 1.96 -22.57
C PHE A 155 -19.07 0.84 -22.01
N ASP A 156 -18.94 -0.40 -22.51
CA ASP A 156 -19.75 -1.54 -22.05
C ASP A 156 -19.40 -2.02 -20.63
N GLU A 157 -18.23 -1.63 -20.12
CA GLU A 157 -17.73 -2.01 -18.78
C GLU A 157 -17.79 -0.85 -17.77
N ALA A 158 -18.11 0.36 -18.23
CA ALA A 158 -18.01 1.61 -17.46
C ALA A 158 -19.20 1.87 -16.52
#